data_AF-A0A1R2D4T8-F1
#
_entry.id   AF-A0A1R2D4T8-F1
#
_cell.length_a   1.000
_cell.length_b   1.000
_cell.length_c   1.000
_cell.angle_alpha   90.00
_cell.angle_beta   90.00
_cell.angle_gamma   90.00
#
_symmetry.space_group_name_H-M   'P 1'
#
loop_
_entity.id
_entity.type
_entity.pdbx_description
1 polymer ?
#
loop_
_entity_poly.entity_id
_entity_poly.type
_entity_poly.pdbx_seq_one_letter_code
_entity_poly.pdbx_strand_id
1 'polypeptide(L)'
;MSKFKYFFQCCCHETVENEEEKAQKNKKIETYHHKNPSENQTFLQGLGPIDEGSIIAAPSPQMDGSFSDSPKLQIRITESSVIAAGTILNINPAGMENSKRNKGDYKTFIGSKLSENGEILNDFVIEESSKGMGKQHLVVKFNPAKQKYSISDLGDGSGTFVKIDSPLPLKDGFIISFGNSHMTIHYSAMVKTLTVKFLEGPKSNEVYNFNPGDDVILVGRMVDCRIRFDDNSMSRYQCTITYDESKGWMLTDGTGDKKSTNGTWLFVEEDYEIYDGLIFKAGKTLFEVHVIKT
;
A
#
# COMPACT_ATOMS: atom_id res chain seq x y z
N MET A 1 -4.53 -16.15 -7.51
CA MET A 1 -4.12 -15.03 -8.37
C MET A 1 -5.36 -14.37 -8.98
N SER A 2 -5.44 -13.03 -8.91
CA SER A 2 -6.57 -12.15 -9.32
C SER A 2 -7.72 -11.95 -8.32
N LYS A 3 -7.54 -11.01 -7.39
CA LYS A 3 -8.61 -10.21 -6.76
C LYS A 3 -8.29 -8.70 -6.77
N PHE A 4 -7.64 -8.19 -7.83
CA PHE A 4 -7.36 -6.75 -8.00
C PHE A 4 -8.44 -6.03 -8.82
N LYS A 5 -9.71 -6.46 -8.74
CA LYS A 5 -10.74 -6.12 -9.73
C LYS A 5 -11.73 -5.01 -9.35
N TYR A 6 -11.51 -4.33 -8.24
CA TYR A 6 -12.29 -3.14 -7.89
C TYR A 6 -11.38 -2.25 -7.08
N PHE A 7 -10.92 -1.13 -7.63
CA PHE A 7 -10.64 0.11 -6.88
C PHE A 7 -10.19 1.23 -7.86
N PHE A 8 -10.56 2.46 -7.54
CA PHE A 8 -10.17 3.76 -8.14
C PHE A 8 -10.89 4.25 -9.42
N GLN A 9 -12.15 4.67 -9.23
CA GLN A 9 -12.71 5.79 -9.99
C GLN A 9 -12.85 6.98 -9.03
N CYS A 10 -11.80 7.80 -8.89
CA CYS A 10 -11.83 9.00 -8.06
C CYS A 10 -11.20 10.20 -8.77
N CYS A 11 -12.08 10.99 -9.38
CA CYS A 11 -12.05 12.45 -9.52
C CYS A 11 -10.76 13.14 -9.99
N CYS A 12 -10.63 13.29 -11.32
CA CYS A 12 -10.16 14.53 -11.93
C CYS A 12 -11.15 14.88 -13.05
N HIS A 13 -12.13 15.73 -12.73
CA HIS A 13 -12.93 16.42 -13.73
C HIS A 13 -12.88 17.90 -13.38
N GLU A 14 -11.91 18.60 -13.97
CA GLU A 14 -12.02 20.04 -14.18
C GLU A 14 -12.91 20.23 -15.40
N THR A 15 -14.08 20.81 -15.19
CA THR A 15 -14.97 21.26 -16.25
C THR A 15 -14.31 22.43 -16.98
N VAL A 16 -13.78 22.17 -18.17
CA VAL A 16 -13.57 23.20 -19.19
C VAL A 16 -14.62 22.96 -20.27
N GLU A 17 -15.69 23.76 -20.23
CA GLU A 17 -16.61 23.88 -21.36
C GLU A 17 -15.84 24.54 -22.52
N ASN A 18 -15.74 23.84 -23.64
CA ASN A 18 -15.67 24.51 -24.93
C ASN A 18 -16.23 23.58 -26.01
N GLU A 19 -17.21 24.13 -26.72
CA GLU A 19 -17.78 23.62 -27.95
C GLU A 19 -16.68 23.47 -29.02
N GLU A 20 -16.63 22.33 -29.71
CA GLU A 20 -16.59 22.33 -31.18
C GLU A 20 -16.80 20.93 -31.79
N GLU A 21 -17.32 20.97 -33.00
CA GLU A 21 -18.00 19.93 -33.76
C GLU A 21 -17.10 18.88 -34.44
N LYS A 22 -17.75 17.73 -34.70
CA LYS A 22 -17.65 16.87 -35.91
C LYS A 22 -16.38 16.00 -36.11
N ALA A 23 -16.62 14.69 -36.00
CA ALA A 23 -16.77 13.75 -37.14
C ALA A 23 -16.05 12.40 -36.95
N GLN A 24 -16.81 11.38 -37.34
CA GLN A 24 -16.40 10.13 -38.01
C GLN A 24 -16.20 8.83 -37.22
N LYS A 25 -17.00 7.87 -37.71
CA LYS A 25 -16.70 6.46 -38.02
C LYS A 25 -17.04 5.40 -36.98
N ASN A 26 -18.30 4.96 -37.10
CA ASN A 26 -18.73 3.56 -37.16
C ASN A 26 -17.60 2.53 -37.18
N LYS A 27 -17.46 1.78 -36.08
CA LYS A 27 -17.00 0.39 -36.11
C LYS A 27 -18.00 -0.48 -35.35
N LYS A 28 -18.62 -1.36 -36.13
CA LYS A 28 -19.50 -2.46 -35.74
C LYS A 28 -18.67 -3.45 -34.91
N ILE A 29 -19.01 -3.64 -33.63
CA ILE A 29 -18.47 -4.71 -32.80
C ILE A 29 -19.57 -5.76 -32.67
N GLU A 30 -19.27 -6.96 -33.17
CA GLU A 30 -20.12 -8.14 -33.08
C GLU A 30 -20.10 -8.67 -31.63
N THR A 31 -21.27 -8.68 -31.00
CA THR A 31 -21.52 -9.29 -29.69
C THR A 31 -21.70 -10.79 -29.84
N TYR A 32 -20.73 -11.58 -29.37
CA TYR A 32 -20.90 -13.01 -29.14
C TYR A 32 -21.63 -13.25 -27.82
N HIS A 33 -22.88 -13.70 -27.91
CA HIS A 33 -23.65 -14.23 -26.79
C HIS A 33 -23.17 -15.64 -26.43
N HIS A 34 -22.44 -15.78 -25.33
CA HIS A 34 -22.30 -17.07 -24.66
C HIS A 34 -23.47 -17.28 -23.70
N LYS A 35 -24.36 -18.22 -24.04
CA LYS A 35 -25.35 -18.80 -23.14
C LYS A 35 -24.63 -19.75 -22.18
N ASN A 36 -24.75 -19.51 -20.87
CA ASN A 36 -24.48 -20.54 -19.87
C ASN A 36 -25.79 -21.24 -19.49
N PRO A 37 -25.83 -22.57 -19.44
CA PRO A 37 -26.97 -23.32 -18.93
C PRO A 37 -27.05 -23.23 -17.41
N SER A 38 -28.28 -23.11 -16.94
CA SER A 38 -28.74 -23.24 -15.57
C SER A 38 -28.45 -24.63 -15.02
N GLU A 39 -27.76 -24.72 -13.89
CA GLU A 39 -27.78 -25.91 -13.04
C GLU A 39 -28.59 -25.63 -11.77
N ASN A 40 -29.72 -26.33 -11.69
CA ASN A 40 -30.50 -26.56 -10.49
C ASN A 40 -29.72 -27.46 -9.54
N GLN A 41 -29.54 -27.05 -8.27
CA GLN A 41 -29.31 -28.00 -7.18
C GLN A 41 -30.13 -27.62 -5.94
N THR A 42 -31.26 -28.31 -5.85
CA THR A 42 -31.83 -29.06 -4.73
C THR A 42 -31.36 -28.75 -3.30
N PHE A 43 -32.34 -28.23 -2.56
CA PHE A 43 -32.61 -28.37 -1.13
C PHE A 43 -32.10 -29.68 -0.47
N LEU A 44 -31.37 -29.55 0.64
CA LEU A 44 -31.32 -30.56 1.70
C LEU A 44 -31.56 -29.86 3.05
N GLN A 45 -32.67 -30.23 3.69
CA GLN A 45 -33.01 -29.91 5.06
C GLN A 45 -32.34 -30.90 6.02
N GLY A 46 -31.91 -30.40 7.18
CA GLY A 46 -31.91 -31.18 8.42
C GLY A 46 -30.55 -31.41 9.07
N LEU A 47 -30.16 -30.52 9.98
CA LEU A 47 -29.35 -30.86 11.16
C LEU A 47 -29.88 -30.02 12.34
N GLY A 48 -30.15 -30.70 13.45
CA GLY A 48 -30.76 -30.15 14.66
C GLY A 48 -29.82 -29.28 15.50
N PRO A 49 -30.33 -28.74 16.62
CA PRO A 49 -29.58 -27.83 17.49
C PRO A 49 -28.46 -28.59 18.21
N ILE A 50 -27.23 -28.10 18.04
CA ILE A 50 -26.05 -28.55 18.79
C ILE A 50 -25.99 -27.70 20.06
N ASP A 51 -26.01 -28.38 21.21
CA ASP A 51 -25.91 -27.78 22.55
C ASP A 51 -24.66 -26.90 22.69
N GLU A 52 -24.87 -25.70 23.22
CA GLU A 52 -23.85 -24.70 23.55
C GLU A 52 -22.99 -25.18 24.72
N GLY A 53 -21.94 -25.94 24.41
CA GLY A 53 -20.84 -26.20 25.33
C GLY A 53 -20.05 -24.92 25.59
N SER A 54 -20.03 -24.48 26.84
CA SER A 54 -19.26 -23.33 27.33
C SER A 54 -17.81 -23.37 26.85
N ILE A 55 -17.44 -22.45 25.97
CA ILE A 55 -16.07 -22.22 25.53
C ILE A 55 -15.33 -21.56 26.70
N ILE A 56 -14.53 -22.34 27.43
CA ILE A 56 -13.61 -21.84 28.45
C ILE A 56 -12.56 -21.00 27.73
N ALA A 57 -12.63 -19.67 27.87
CA ALA A 57 -11.65 -18.76 27.33
C ALA A 57 -10.27 -19.10 27.92
N ALA A 58 -9.29 -19.39 27.06
CA ALA A 58 -7.92 -19.63 27.50
C ALA A 58 -7.40 -18.38 28.25
N PRO A 59 -6.77 -18.56 29.42
CA PRO A 59 -6.22 -17.43 30.18
C PRO A 59 -5.22 -16.67 29.32
N SER A 60 -5.39 -15.35 29.26
CA SER A 60 -4.49 -14.46 28.53
C SER A 60 -3.08 -14.59 29.11
N PRO A 61 -2.04 -14.78 28.28
CA PRO A 61 -0.67 -14.94 28.76
C PRO A 61 -0.26 -13.72 29.57
N GLN A 62 0.01 -13.92 30.87
CA GLN A 62 0.58 -12.88 31.72
C GLN A 62 2.01 -12.58 31.24
N MET A 63 2.25 -11.32 30.88
CA MET A 63 3.54 -10.87 30.34
C MET A 63 4.37 -10.25 31.45
N ASP A 64 5.25 -11.06 32.06
CA ASP A 64 6.17 -10.60 33.11
C ASP A 64 7.45 -9.92 32.57
N GLY A 65 7.44 -9.49 31.31
CA GLY A 65 8.56 -8.76 30.70
C GLY A 65 8.44 -7.26 30.93
N SER A 66 9.42 -6.66 31.62
CA SER A 66 9.55 -5.20 31.69
C SER A 66 9.84 -4.62 30.30
N PHE A 67 8.86 -3.96 29.68
CA PHE A 67 9.01 -3.27 28.39
C PHE A 67 9.67 -1.88 28.51
N SER A 68 10.31 -1.56 29.64
CA SER A 68 10.92 -0.24 29.86
C SER A 68 11.96 0.13 28.81
N ASP A 69 12.69 -0.87 28.32
CA ASP A 69 13.86 -0.68 27.45
C ASP A 69 13.53 -0.97 25.97
N SER A 70 12.28 -1.30 25.67
CA SER A 70 11.83 -1.55 24.30
C SER A 70 11.62 -0.24 23.54
N PRO A 71 11.97 -0.19 22.23
CA PRO A 71 11.78 1.01 21.44
C PRO A 71 10.30 1.41 21.37
N LYS A 72 10.05 2.70 21.23
CA LYS A 72 8.73 3.29 21.02
C LYS A 72 8.69 4.00 19.67
N LEU A 73 7.49 4.22 19.15
CA LEU A 73 7.28 5.03 17.95
C LEU A 73 6.52 6.31 18.28
N GLN A 74 6.93 7.39 17.63
CA GLN A 74 6.13 8.58 17.43
C GLN A 74 5.78 8.68 15.95
N ILE A 75 4.50 8.54 15.62
CA ILE A 75 4.01 8.73 14.25
C ILE A 75 3.34 10.11 14.19
N ARG A 76 3.94 11.03 13.45
CA ARG A 76 3.40 12.37 13.21
C ARG A 76 2.60 12.41 11.93
N ILE A 77 1.39 12.95 11.99
CA ILE A 77 0.61 13.27 10.79
C ILE A 77 1.15 14.56 10.20
N THR A 78 1.73 14.50 9.00
CA THR A 78 2.31 15.67 8.33
C THR A 78 1.30 16.34 7.40
N GLU A 79 0.42 15.56 6.77
CA GLU A 79 -0.64 16.06 5.90
C GLU A 79 -1.90 15.21 6.11
N SER A 80 -3.07 15.83 6.23
CA SER A 80 -4.36 15.17 6.27
C SER A 80 -5.45 16.19 5.95
N SER A 81 -6.60 15.72 5.48
CA SER A 81 -7.74 16.59 5.21
C SER A 81 -8.76 16.65 6.34
N VAL A 82 -8.67 15.75 7.32
CA VAL A 82 -9.57 15.70 8.48
C VAL A 82 -8.83 15.83 9.81
N ILE A 83 -7.57 15.39 9.89
CA ILE A 83 -6.77 15.51 11.12
C ILE A 83 -5.84 16.71 11.00
N ALA A 84 -5.63 17.43 12.09
CA ALA A 84 -4.68 18.54 12.11
C ALA A 84 -3.24 18.02 11.88
N ALA A 85 -2.52 18.66 10.95
CA ALA A 85 -1.10 18.42 10.77
C ALA A 85 -0.34 18.70 12.08
N GLY A 86 0.65 17.87 12.39
CA GLY A 86 1.39 17.88 13.65
C GLY A 86 0.80 16.99 14.75
N THR A 87 -0.36 16.36 14.54
CA THR A 87 -0.89 15.35 15.48
C THR A 87 0.10 14.19 15.63
N ILE A 88 0.40 13.79 16.87
CA ILE A 88 1.37 12.73 17.19
C ILE A 88 0.65 11.53 17.80
N LEU A 89 0.92 10.35 17.25
CA LEU A 89 0.51 9.07 17.81
C LEU A 89 1.71 8.44 18.51
N ASN A 90 1.60 8.23 19.83
CA ASN A 90 2.61 7.51 20.60
C ASN A 90 2.25 6.02 20.64
N ILE A 91 3.16 5.17 20.19
CA ILE A 91 2.98 3.72 20.17
C ILE A 91 4.13 3.09 20.95
N ASN A 92 3.78 2.27 21.94
CA ASN A 92 4.72 1.46 22.71
C ASN A 92 4.57 -0.02 22.32
N PRO A 93 5.35 -0.95 22.89
CA PRO A 93 5.24 -2.36 22.55
C PRO A 93 3.82 -2.92 22.70
N ALA A 94 3.07 -2.51 23.72
CA ALA A 94 1.72 -3.02 23.96
C ALA A 94 0.67 -2.48 22.97
N GLY A 95 0.97 -1.40 22.24
CA GLY A 95 0.07 -0.75 21.28
C GLY A 95 0.10 0.77 21.41
N MET A 96 -0.93 1.44 20.90
CA MET A 96 -1.03 2.90 20.97
C MET A 96 -1.42 3.38 22.37
N GLU A 97 -0.73 4.40 22.86
CA GLU A 97 -1.05 5.06 24.13
C GLU A 97 -2.43 5.73 24.06
N ASN A 98 -3.22 5.61 25.12
CA ASN A 98 -4.60 6.12 25.22
C ASN A 98 -5.57 5.52 24.19
N SER A 99 -5.25 4.38 23.58
CA SER A 99 -6.18 3.66 22.71
C SER A 99 -7.41 3.20 23.48
N LYS A 100 -8.59 3.38 22.88
CA LYS A 100 -9.84 2.82 23.41
C LYS A 100 -9.91 1.30 23.26
N ARG A 101 -9.15 0.72 22.32
CA ARG A 101 -9.11 -0.73 22.06
C ARG A 101 -8.43 -1.48 23.21
N ASN A 102 -7.36 -0.92 23.76
CA ASN A 102 -6.66 -1.37 24.98
C ASN A 102 -6.43 -2.91 25.07
N LYS A 103 -6.03 -3.56 23.97
CA LYS A 103 -5.85 -5.02 23.90
C LYS A 103 -4.47 -5.50 24.35
N GLY A 104 -3.44 -4.65 24.31
CA GLY A 104 -2.09 -5.04 24.71
C GLY A 104 -1.46 -6.13 23.83
N ASP A 105 -1.90 -6.27 22.57
CA ASP A 105 -1.61 -7.43 21.72
C ASP A 105 -0.51 -7.19 20.69
N TYR A 106 0.36 -6.21 20.96
CA TYR A 106 1.45 -5.78 20.08
C TYR A 106 0.99 -5.20 18.74
N LYS A 107 -0.28 -4.79 18.63
CA LYS A 107 -0.85 -4.26 17.39
C LYS A 107 -1.52 -2.91 17.64
N THR A 108 -1.29 -2.02 16.70
CA THR A 108 -1.99 -0.73 16.58
C THR A 108 -2.67 -0.68 15.22
N PHE A 109 -4.00 -0.63 15.23
CA PHE A 109 -4.84 -0.55 14.04
C PHE A 109 -5.24 0.90 13.74
N ILE A 110 -5.12 1.30 12.48
CA ILE A 110 -5.53 2.62 12.00
C ILE A 110 -6.51 2.44 10.85
N GLY A 111 -7.64 3.16 10.88
CA GLY A 111 -8.68 3.07 9.87
C GLY A 111 -9.76 4.13 10.04
N SER A 112 -10.86 4.01 9.29
CA SER A 112 -11.95 5.01 9.28
C SER A 112 -13.13 4.68 10.19
N LYS A 113 -13.17 3.50 10.80
CA LYS A 113 -14.30 3.05 11.63
C LYS A 113 -13.88 2.76 13.05
N LEU A 114 -14.44 3.45 14.05
CA LEU A 114 -14.09 3.21 15.45
C LEU A 114 -14.50 1.81 15.93
N SER A 115 -15.75 1.42 15.68
CA SER A 115 -16.32 0.18 16.19
C SER A 115 -17.33 -0.44 15.23
N GLU A 116 -17.47 -1.75 15.26
CA GLU A 116 -18.48 -2.52 14.54
C GLU A 116 -19.06 -3.58 15.48
N ASN A 117 -20.39 -3.67 15.56
CA ASN A 117 -21.10 -4.62 16.42
C ASN A 117 -20.70 -4.56 17.92
N GLY A 118 -20.38 -3.36 18.41
CA GLY A 118 -19.96 -3.14 19.80
C GLY A 118 -18.48 -3.43 20.08
N GLU A 119 -17.73 -3.95 19.10
CA GLU A 119 -16.28 -4.15 19.22
C GLU A 119 -15.51 -2.96 18.65
N ILE A 120 -14.47 -2.50 19.37
CA ILE A 120 -13.58 -1.43 18.92
C ILE A 120 -12.54 -2.02 17.95
N LEU A 121 -12.57 -1.54 16.71
CA LEU A 121 -11.74 -2.07 15.62
C LEU A 121 -10.37 -1.41 15.51
N ASN A 122 -10.31 -0.09 15.69
CA ASN A 122 -9.10 0.70 15.49
C ASN A 122 -8.66 1.37 16.78
N ASP A 123 -7.35 1.45 16.95
CA ASP A 123 -6.71 2.24 18.00
C ASP A 123 -6.81 3.74 17.65
N PHE A 124 -6.61 4.09 16.37
CA PHE A 124 -6.74 5.46 15.86
C PHE A 124 -7.70 5.54 14.68
N VAL A 125 -8.56 6.56 14.67
CA VAL A 125 -9.60 6.72 13.64
C VAL A 125 -9.34 7.98 12.82
N ILE A 126 -9.33 7.81 11.50
CA ILE A 126 -9.25 8.89 10.52
C ILE A 126 -10.53 8.82 9.67
N GLU A 127 -11.47 9.74 9.90
CA GLU A 127 -12.80 9.75 9.26
C GLU A 127 -12.75 10.18 7.77
N GLU A 128 -11.97 9.46 6.97
CA GLU A 128 -11.69 9.71 5.55
C GLU A 128 -12.16 8.55 4.66
N SER A 129 -13.25 7.87 5.01
CA SER A 129 -13.75 6.70 4.27
C SER A 129 -14.00 7.01 2.78
N SER A 130 -14.55 8.19 2.48
CA SER A 130 -14.76 8.68 1.11
C SER A 130 -13.49 9.09 0.36
N LYS A 131 -12.36 9.21 1.06
CA LYS A 131 -11.05 9.62 0.53
C LYS A 131 -10.05 8.46 0.52
N GLY A 132 -10.54 7.22 0.54
CA GLY A 132 -9.72 6.03 0.40
C GLY A 132 -9.17 5.45 1.70
N MET A 133 -9.62 5.92 2.87
CA MET A 133 -9.28 5.30 4.16
C MET A 133 -10.21 4.09 4.44
N GLY A 134 -9.69 2.86 4.41
CA GLY A 134 -10.46 1.66 4.75
C GLY A 134 -11.00 1.66 6.17
N LYS A 135 -11.99 0.81 6.47
CA LYS A 135 -12.55 0.67 7.82
C LYS A 135 -11.48 0.28 8.81
N GLN A 136 -10.63 -0.70 8.46
CA GLN A 136 -9.42 -1.07 9.17
C GLN A 136 -8.30 -1.13 8.13
N HIS A 137 -7.60 -0.01 7.90
CA HIS A 137 -6.77 0.18 6.71
C HIS A 137 -5.42 -0.49 6.85
N LEU A 138 -4.75 -0.24 7.98
CA LEU A 138 -3.39 -0.71 8.22
C LEU A 138 -3.20 -1.15 9.66
N VAL A 139 -2.12 -1.89 9.87
CA VAL A 139 -1.68 -2.31 11.20
C VAL A 139 -0.19 -2.02 11.37
N VAL A 140 0.17 -1.45 12.52
CA VAL A 140 1.54 -1.39 13.02
C VAL A 140 1.70 -2.50 14.06
N LYS A 141 2.68 -3.38 13.87
CA LYS A 141 2.95 -4.54 14.74
C LYS A 141 4.28 -4.38 15.44
N PHE A 142 4.35 -4.70 16.72
CA PHE A 142 5.62 -4.86 17.44
C PHE A 142 6.02 -6.34 17.48
N ASN A 143 7.27 -6.64 17.15
CA ASN A 143 7.83 -7.98 17.30
C ASN A 143 8.73 -8.02 18.55
N PRO A 144 8.30 -8.66 19.64
CA PRO A 144 9.07 -8.68 20.89
C PRO A 144 10.38 -9.46 20.78
N ALA A 145 10.46 -10.47 19.91
CA ALA A 145 11.69 -11.24 19.71
C ALA A 145 12.76 -10.43 18.96
N LYS A 146 12.35 -9.58 18.02
CA LYS A 146 13.25 -8.72 17.22
C LYS A 146 13.44 -7.33 17.82
N GLN A 147 12.58 -6.91 18.75
CA GLN A 147 12.50 -5.54 19.26
C GLN A 147 12.35 -4.52 18.12
N LYS A 148 11.46 -4.80 17.17
CA LYS A 148 11.23 -3.99 15.98
C LYS A 148 9.76 -3.86 15.63
N TYR A 149 9.43 -2.77 14.95
CA TYR A 149 8.09 -2.54 14.43
C TYR A 149 8.01 -2.86 12.93
N SER A 150 6.84 -3.31 12.49
CA SER A 150 6.47 -3.42 11.07
C SER A 150 5.13 -2.76 10.80
N ILE A 151 4.91 -2.39 9.54
CA ILE A 151 3.63 -1.91 9.02
C ILE A 151 3.14 -2.85 7.92
N SER A 152 1.84 -3.09 7.86
CA SER A 152 1.19 -3.79 6.73
C SER A 152 -0.13 -3.14 6.39
N ASP A 153 -0.45 -3.17 5.10
CA ASP A 153 -1.80 -2.95 4.61
C ASP A 153 -2.73 -4.12 4.98
N LEU A 154 -4.01 -3.84 5.21
CA LEU A 154 -5.02 -4.86 5.53
C LEU A 154 -5.97 -5.15 4.36
N GLY A 155 -5.72 -4.59 3.18
CA GLY A 155 -6.53 -4.78 1.98
C GLY A 155 -7.87 -4.04 2.00
N ASP A 156 -8.03 -3.07 2.90
CA ASP A 156 -9.22 -2.22 3.00
C ASP A 156 -8.84 -0.76 2.75
N GLY A 157 -9.47 -0.13 1.75
CA GLY A 157 -9.19 1.24 1.35
C GLY A 157 -8.31 1.32 0.11
N SER A 158 -7.43 2.32 0.08
CA SER A 158 -6.57 2.64 -1.06
C SER A 158 -5.17 2.10 -1.03
N GLY A 159 -4.85 1.39 0.04
CA GLY A 159 -3.55 0.81 0.24
C GLY A 159 -2.64 1.72 1.06
N THR A 160 -1.73 1.06 1.74
CA THR A 160 -0.66 1.67 2.52
C THR A 160 0.60 1.68 1.68
N PHE A 161 1.24 2.85 1.56
CA PHE A 161 2.45 3.01 0.75
C PHE A 161 3.56 3.69 1.53
N VAL A 162 4.77 3.15 1.45
CA VAL A 162 5.98 3.74 2.02
C VAL A 162 6.74 4.49 0.94
N LYS A 163 7.26 5.68 1.27
CA LYS A 163 8.09 6.46 0.36
C LYS A 163 9.48 5.82 0.26
N ILE A 164 10.02 5.74 -0.95
CA ILE A 164 11.36 5.22 -1.20
C ILE A 164 12.36 6.37 -1.05
N ASP A 165 13.03 6.44 0.08
CA ASP A 165 14.01 7.47 0.40
C ASP A 165 15.47 6.99 0.21
N SER A 166 15.67 5.68 0.22
CA SER A 166 16.93 4.96 0.12
C SER A 166 16.86 3.88 -0.98
N PRO A 167 18.01 3.41 -1.50
CA PRO A 167 18.02 2.35 -2.52
C PRO A 167 17.30 1.09 -2.02
N LEU A 168 16.24 0.70 -2.72
CA LEU A 168 15.39 -0.44 -2.41
C LEU A 168 15.78 -1.66 -3.26
N PRO A 169 16.26 -2.75 -2.66
CA PRO A 169 16.38 -4.03 -3.36
C PRO A 169 15.00 -4.51 -3.80
N LEU A 170 14.81 -4.67 -5.11
CA LEU A 170 13.56 -5.11 -5.69
C LEU A 170 13.32 -6.60 -5.44
N LYS A 171 12.09 -6.95 -5.11
CA LYS A 171 11.62 -8.33 -4.96
C LYS A 171 10.47 -8.59 -5.92
N ASP A 172 10.30 -9.87 -6.26
CA ASP A 172 9.14 -10.33 -7.02
C ASP A 172 7.84 -9.97 -6.29
N GLY A 173 6.85 -9.49 -7.03
CA GLY A 173 5.55 -9.07 -6.51
C GLY A 173 5.48 -7.64 -6.01
N PHE A 174 6.59 -6.90 -5.89
CA PHE A 174 6.55 -5.50 -5.45
C PHE A 174 5.69 -4.64 -6.38
N ILE A 175 4.87 -3.77 -5.79
CA ILE A 175 4.09 -2.77 -6.53
C ILE A 175 4.64 -1.40 -6.20
N ILE A 176 5.14 -0.73 -7.24
CA ILE A 176 5.73 0.61 -7.16
C ILE A 176 4.76 1.61 -7.80
N SER A 177 4.56 2.74 -7.13
CA SER A 177 3.56 3.74 -7.48
C SER A 177 4.16 5.13 -7.53
N PHE A 178 3.77 5.92 -8.53
CA PHE A 178 4.10 7.33 -8.67
C PHE A 178 3.04 8.03 -9.52
N GLY A 179 2.57 9.21 -9.07
CA GLY A 179 1.41 9.85 -9.69
C GLY A 179 0.20 8.92 -9.70
N ASN A 180 -0.35 8.66 -10.89
CA ASN A 180 -1.43 7.70 -11.16
C ASN A 180 -0.93 6.38 -11.81
N SER A 181 0.38 6.16 -11.82
CA SER A 181 0.99 4.98 -12.44
C SER A 181 1.35 3.96 -11.37
N HIS A 182 0.96 2.71 -11.62
CA HIS A 182 1.24 1.58 -10.74
C HIS A 182 1.90 0.48 -11.56
N MET A 183 3.10 0.06 -11.17
CA MET A 183 3.84 -1.01 -11.84
C MET A 183 4.13 -2.16 -10.87
N THR A 184 3.97 -3.38 -11.34
CA THR A 184 4.41 -4.59 -10.65
C THR A 184 5.79 -5.01 -11.13
N ILE A 185 6.57 -5.52 -10.20
CA ILE A 185 7.91 -6.02 -10.40
C ILE A 185 7.86 -7.54 -10.42
N HIS A 186 8.36 -8.13 -11.49
CA HIS A 186 8.62 -9.56 -11.59
C HIS A 186 10.12 -9.78 -11.69
N TYR A 187 10.70 -10.35 -10.64
CA TYR A 187 12.15 -10.54 -10.55
C TYR A 187 12.50 -12.02 -10.52
N SER A 188 13.27 -12.47 -11.50
CA SER A 188 13.80 -13.83 -11.52
C SER A 188 15.26 -13.86 -11.08
N ALA A 189 15.51 -14.27 -9.84
CA ALA A 189 16.86 -14.36 -9.30
C ALA A 189 17.76 -15.35 -10.07
N MET A 190 17.18 -16.43 -10.62
CA MET A 190 17.94 -17.47 -11.33
C MET A 190 18.56 -16.97 -12.64
N VAL A 191 17.81 -16.18 -13.42
CA VAL A 191 18.27 -15.62 -14.70
C VAL A 191 18.65 -14.14 -14.60
N LYS A 192 18.55 -13.56 -13.39
CA LYS A 192 18.82 -12.16 -13.08
C LYS A 192 18.01 -11.16 -13.91
N THR A 193 16.87 -11.57 -14.50
CA THR A 193 16.03 -10.70 -15.32
C THR A 193 14.99 -9.94 -14.50
N LEU A 194 14.64 -8.76 -14.97
CA LEU A 194 13.61 -7.91 -14.39
C LEU A 194 12.52 -7.67 -15.43
N THR A 195 11.29 -7.98 -15.07
CA THR A 195 10.11 -7.62 -15.85
C THR A 195 9.31 -6.58 -15.08
N VAL A 196 9.09 -5.43 -15.70
CA VAL A 196 8.25 -4.34 -15.17
C VAL A 196 6.96 -4.32 -15.96
N LYS A 197 5.82 -4.49 -15.28
CA LYS A 197 4.50 -4.45 -15.92
C LYS A 197 3.66 -3.36 -15.30
N PHE A 198 3.14 -2.46 -16.13
CA PHE A 198 2.22 -1.42 -15.68
C PHE A 198 0.81 -2.00 -15.52
N LEU A 199 0.28 -1.88 -14.31
CA LEU A 199 -1.08 -2.29 -13.96
C LEU A 199 -2.07 -1.17 -14.30
N GLU A 200 -1.71 0.07 -13.97
CA GLU A 200 -2.57 1.24 -14.08
C GLU A 200 -1.75 2.48 -14.50
N GLY A 201 -2.45 3.49 -15.01
CA GLY A 201 -1.89 4.76 -15.47
C GLY A 201 -1.76 4.85 -16.99
N PRO A 202 -1.10 5.90 -17.51
CA PRO A 202 -0.96 6.16 -18.95
C PRO A 202 -0.29 5.02 -19.74
N LYS A 203 0.46 4.16 -19.05
CA LYS A 203 1.16 3.00 -19.62
C LYS A 203 0.51 1.65 -19.29
N SER A 204 -0.73 1.62 -18.82
CA SER A 204 -1.40 0.38 -18.40
C SER A 204 -1.27 -0.73 -19.45
N ASN A 205 -0.93 -1.94 -18.99
CA ASN A 205 -0.65 -3.15 -19.77
C ASN A 205 0.66 -3.18 -20.56
N GLU A 206 1.46 -2.10 -20.56
CA GLU A 206 2.81 -2.16 -21.11
C GLU A 206 3.72 -3.03 -20.22
N VAL A 207 4.59 -3.82 -20.88
CA VAL A 207 5.53 -4.74 -20.24
C VAL A 207 6.92 -4.47 -20.78
N TYR A 208 7.88 -4.30 -19.87
CA TYR A 208 9.28 -4.07 -20.15
C TYR A 208 10.11 -5.19 -19.56
N ASN A 209 11.09 -5.68 -20.32
CA ASN A 209 12.00 -6.73 -19.87
C ASN A 209 13.43 -6.22 -19.93
N PHE A 210 14.17 -6.46 -18.85
CA PHE A 210 15.53 -6.00 -18.67
C PHE A 210 16.42 -7.15 -18.19
N ASN A 211 17.69 -7.06 -18.57
CA ASN A 211 18.76 -7.96 -18.20
C ASN A 211 19.85 -7.16 -17.47
N PRO A 212 20.76 -7.81 -16.73
CA PRO A 212 21.86 -7.13 -16.02
C PRO A 212 22.74 -6.20 -16.88
N GLY A 213 22.84 -6.44 -18.19
CA GLY A 213 23.57 -5.56 -19.12
C GLY A 213 22.81 -4.28 -19.50
N ASP A 214 21.57 -4.11 -19.03
CA ASP A 214 20.83 -2.85 -19.11
C ASP A 214 21.24 -1.98 -17.91
N ASP A 215 22.46 -1.42 -17.97
CA ASP A 215 23.16 -0.77 -16.85
C ASP A 215 22.26 0.16 -15.99
N VAL A 216 21.54 1.07 -16.65
CA VAL A 216 20.67 2.07 -15.99
C VAL A 216 19.36 2.19 -16.74
N ILE A 217 18.25 1.98 -16.04
CA ILE A 217 16.89 2.14 -16.55
C ILE A 217 16.29 3.40 -15.93
N LEU A 218 16.20 4.46 -16.73
CA LEU A 218 15.58 5.70 -16.34
C LEU A 218 14.08 5.68 -16.63
N VAL A 219 13.28 6.04 -15.62
CA VAL A 219 11.81 6.18 -15.70
C VAL A 219 11.46 7.64 -15.43
N GLY A 220 10.73 8.28 -16.34
CA GLY A 220 10.35 9.69 -16.19
C GLY A 220 9.87 10.31 -17.49
N ARG A 221 9.78 11.64 -17.56
CA ARG A 221 9.29 12.34 -18.76
C ARG A 221 10.35 12.73 -19.80
N MET A 222 11.63 12.59 -19.46
CA MET A 222 12.69 13.00 -20.38
C MET A 222 12.82 12.04 -21.57
N VAL A 223 13.34 12.56 -22.68
CA VAL A 223 13.48 11.81 -23.94
C VAL A 223 14.50 10.68 -23.88
N ASP A 224 15.44 10.75 -22.94
CA ASP A 224 16.46 9.74 -22.63
C ASP A 224 15.95 8.66 -21.64
N CYS A 225 14.74 8.80 -21.10
CA CYS A 225 14.15 7.77 -20.27
C CYS A 225 13.79 6.53 -21.10
N ARG A 226 14.21 5.36 -20.63
CA ARG A 226 13.87 4.07 -21.25
C ARG A 226 12.39 3.74 -21.09
N ILE A 227 11.80 4.14 -19.97
CA ILE A 227 10.35 4.14 -19.76
C ILE A 227 9.92 5.61 -19.67
N ARG A 228 9.57 6.17 -20.84
CA ARG A 228 9.20 7.57 -20.97
C ARG A 228 7.70 7.80 -20.83
N PHE A 229 7.32 8.83 -20.08
CA PHE A 229 5.94 9.32 -20.00
C PHE A 229 5.81 10.71 -20.62
N ASP A 230 4.73 10.92 -21.38
CA ASP A 230 4.41 12.24 -21.94
C ASP A 230 3.48 13.02 -21.00
N ASP A 231 3.91 13.19 -19.75
CA ASP A 231 3.15 13.87 -18.70
C ASP A 231 4.00 14.96 -18.02
N ASN A 232 3.51 16.20 -18.07
CA ASN A 232 4.16 17.36 -17.47
C ASN A 232 4.07 17.38 -15.93
N SER A 233 3.17 16.60 -15.33
CA SER A 233 3.08 16.44 -13.87
C SER A 233 4.14 15.47 -13.32
N MET A 234 4.77 14.68 -14.19
CA MET A 234 5.83 13.75 -13.82
C MET A 234 7.19 14.43 -13.69
N SER A 235 8.01 13.93 -12.76
CA SER A 235 9.41 14.36 -12.65
C SER A 235 10.18 14.02 -13.92
N ARG A 236 11.19 14.84 -14.25
CA ARG A 236 12.13 14.57 -15.36
C ARG A 236 12.66 13.13 -15.30
N TYR A 237 13.13 12.76 -14.11
CA TYR A 237 13.47 11.40 -13.73
C TYR A 237 12.70 11.10 -12.44
N GLN A 238 11.75 10.19 -12.53
CA GLN A 238 10.85 9.80 -11.45
C GLN A 238 11.52 8.74 -10.57
N CYS A 239 12.07 7.70 -11.17
CA CYS A 239 12.90 6.74 -10.48
C CYS A 239 13.96 6.17 -11.43
N THR A 240 14.98 5.58 -10.83
CA THR A 240 16.06 4.89 -11.53
C THR A 240 16.13 3.46 -11.03
N ILE A 241 16.24 2.52 -11.97
CA ILE A 241 16.45 1.10 -11.68
C ILE A 241 17.83 0.70 -12.21
N THR A 242 18.63 0.06 -11.37
CA THR A 242 20.00 -0.39 -11.70
C THR A 242 20.20 -1.82 -11.25
N TYR A 243 21.14 -2.53 -11.87
CA TYR A 243 21.54 -3.86 -11.41
C TYR A 243 22.84 -3.79 -10.61
N ASP A 244 22.83 -4.33 -9.40
CA ASP A 244 24.00 -4.53 -8.54
C ASP A 244 24.32 -6.04 -8.46
N GLU A 245 25.56 -6.43 -8.73
CA GLU A 245 25.95 -7.86 -8.74
C GLU A 245 25.76 -8.56 -7.39
N SER A 246 25.84 -7.81 -6.28
CA SER A 246 25.72 -8.36 -4.92
C SER A 246 24.30 -8.31 -4.37
N LYS A 247 23.51 -7.30 -4.76
CA LYS A 247 22.16 -7.04 -4.22
C LYS A 247 21.03 -7.34 -5.19
N GLY A 248 21.34 -7.53 -6.47
CA GLY A 248 20.35 -7.67 -7.53
C GLY A 248 19.83 -6.33 -8.03
N TRP A 249 18.58 -6.30 -8.51
CA TRP A 249 17.97 -5.08 -9.01
C TRP A 249 17.64 -4.12 -7.87
N MET A 250 18.05 -2.86 -8.02
CA MET A 250 17.90 -1.80 -7.04
C MET A 250 17.07 -0.66 -7.64
N LEU A 251 16.10 -0.15 -6.89
CA LEU A 251 15.30 1.03 -7.26
C LEU A 251 15.65 2.21 -6.35
N THR A 252 15.86 3.37 -6.95
CA THR A 252 16.07 4.64 -6.24
C THR A 252 15.07 5.69 -6.73
N ASP A 253 14.52 6.49 -5.82
CA ASP A 253 13.71 7.65 -6.18
C ASP A 253 14.56 8.76 -6.83
N GLY A 254 14.09 9.26 -7.98
CA GLY A 254 14.81 10.24 -8.80
C GLY A 254 16.06 9.68 -9.48
N THR A 255 17.07 10.52 -9.66
CA THR A 255 18.37 10.18 -10.29
C THR A 255 19.52 10.85 -9.54
N GLY A 256 20.49 10.05 -9.10
CA GLY A 256 21.61 10.52 -8.28
C GLY A 256 21.10 11.16 -6.98
N ASP A 257 21.56 12.38 -6.70
CA ASP A 257 21.17 13.12 -5.48
C ASP A 257 19.83 13.85 -5.61
N LYS A 258 19.25 13.90 -6.81
CA LYS A 258 17.98 14.61 -7.06
C LYS A 258 16.82 13.65 -6.93
N LYS A 259 16.00 13.86 -5.91
CA LYS A 259 14.73 13.15 -5.67
C LYS A 259 13.64 13.58 -6.65
N SER A 260 12.63 12.74 -6.80
CA SER A 260 11.45 13.10 -7.59
C SER A 260 10.57 14.09 -6.81
N THR A 261 9.76 14.88 -7.52
CA THR A 261 8.95 15.94 -6.88
C THR A 261 7.90 15.36 -5.93
N ASN A 262 7.17 14.32 -6.38
CA ASN A 262 6.05 13.72 -5.63
C ASN A 262 6.41 12.40 -4.93
N GLY A 263 7.69 12.00 -4.98
CA GLY A 263 8.18 10.74 -4.45
C GLY A 263 7.78 9.52 -5.27
N THR A 264 8.54 8.45 -5.07
CA THR A 264 8.23 7.10 -5.54
C THR A 264 7.85 6.26 -4.34
N TRP A 265 6.78 5.46 -4.47
CA TRP A 265 6.12 4.81 -3.35
C TRP A 265 6.05 3.30 -3.55
N LEU A 266 6.32 2.53 -2.50
CA LEU A 266 6.17 1.08 -2.46
C LEU A 266 4.85 0.74 -1.74
N PHE A 267 3.98 -0.06 -2.36
CA PHE A 267 2.81 -0.62 -1.68
C PHE A 267 3.25 -1.74 -0.72
N VAL A 268 2.76 -1.71 0.52
CA VAL A 268 3.20 -2.64 1.59
C VAL A 268 2.10 -3.63 1.97
N GLU A 269 1.86 -4.63 1.11
CA GLU A 269 0.91 -5.72 1.41
C GLU A 269 1.42 -6.61 2.57
N GLU A 270 2.73 -6.85 2.63
CA GLU A 270 3.37 -7.64 3.67
C GLU A 270 3.97 -6.78 4.79
N ASP A 271 4.48 -7.41 5.84
CA ASP A 271 5.20 -6.74 6.93
C ASP A 271 6.44 -6.01 6.40
N TYR A 272 6.37 -4.68 6.38
CA TYR A 272 7.48 -3.79 6.06
C TYR A 272 8.09 -3.22 7.35
N GLU A 273 9.39 -3.42 7.56
CA GLU A 273 10.09 -2.96 8.76
C GLU A 273 10.07 -1.43 8.85
N ILE A 274 9.62 -0.90 9.98
CA ILE A 274 9.64 0.53 10.27
C ILE A 274 11.04 0.95 10.74
N TYR A 275 11.54 2.05 10.18
CA TYR A 275 12.78 2.71 10.60
C TYR A 275 12.54 4.20 10.88
N ASP A 276 13.53 4.84 11.50
CA ASP A 276 13.47 6.27 11.85
C ASP A 276 13.49 7.15 10.59
N GLY A 277 12.57 8.10 10.50
CA GLY A 277 12.38 8.94 9.32
C GLY A 277 11.52 8.31 8.21
N LEU A 278 10.98 7.10 8.41
CA LEU A 278 10.08 6.48 7.45
C LEU A 278 8.88 7.40 7.18
N ILE A 279 8.63 7.69 5.90
CA ILE A 279 7.42 8.39 5.45
C ILE A 279 6.48 7.38 4.79
N PHE A 280 5.22 7.36 5.18
CA PHE A 280 4.21 6.53 4.55
C PHE A 280 2.87 7.26 4.42
N LYS A 281 2.00 6.76 3.54
CA LYS A 281 0.65 7.28 3.33
C LYS A 281 -0.38 6.17 3.36
N ALA A 282 -1.58 6.52 3.81
CA ALA A 282 -2.79 5.69 3.73
C ALA A 282 -3.99 6.61 3.48
N GLY A 283 -4.77 6.34 2.43
CA GLY A 283 -5.79 7.29 1.97
C GLY A 283 -5.15 8.59 1.49
N LYS A 284 -5.63 9.73 1.99
CA LYS A 284 -5.05 11.06 1.75
C LYS A 284 -4.22 11.59 2.92
N THR A 285 -3.92 10.75 3.89
CA THR A 285 -3.13 11.13 5.07
C THR A 285 -1.67 10.67 4.92
N LEU A 286 -0.75 11.59 5.18
CA LEU A 286 0.70 11.38 5.17
C LEU A 286 1.24 11.36 6.59
N PHE A 287 2.15 10.41 6.85
CA PHE A 287 2.71 10.15 8.15
C PHE A 287 4.25 10.14 8.08
N GLU A 288 4.89 10.64 9.13
CA GLU A 288 6.33 10.57 9.37
C GLU A 288 6.57 9.81 10.68
N VAL A 289 7.52 8.89 10.68
CA VAL A 289 7.84 8.06 11.85
C VAL A 289 9.14 8.50 12.51
N HIS A 290 9.14 8.59 13.83
CA HIS A 290 10.32 8.70 14.67
C HIS A 290 10.42 7.50 15.62
N VAL A 291 11.58 6.85 15.64
CA VAL A 291 11.86 5.72 16.53
C VAL A 291 12.58 6.22 17.77
N ILE A 292 11.92 6.13 18.92
CA ILE A 292 12.48 6.54 20.21
C ILE A 292 13.12 5.31 20.86
N LYS A 293 14.45 5.36 21.00
CA LYS A 293 15.20 4.37 21.78
C LYS A 293 15.26 4.86 23.22
N THR A 294 14.76 4.06 24.16
CA THR A 294 14.92 4.27 25.60
C THR A 294 16.29 3.83 26.08
#